data_AF-A0AAU3HXU9-F1
#
_entry.id   AF-A0AAU3HXU9-F1
#
_cell.length_a   1.000
_cell.length_b   1.000
_cell.length_c   1.000
_cell.angle_alpha   90.00
_cell.angle_beta   90.00
_cell.angle_gamma   90.00
#
_symmetry.space_group_name_H-M   'P 1'
#
loop_
_entity.id
_entity.type
_entity.pdbx_description
1 polymer ?
#
loop_
_entity_poly.entity_id
_entity_poly.type
_entity_poly.pdbx_seq_one_letter_code
_entity_poly.pdbx_strand_id
1 'polypeptide(L)'
;MGLDYSYEIFMPAQNIAGALAELAELAPRPHRVPPLTLTMPGGDQVIVPFTSNFKSEPVDCSTSGMLELDTSIMFGVDDAVREFFEVRDSELDELGRIAIGYVYLTVRFAPALHPHYASLQFTAATSRMSRMFERSASIRAVFTGLTVAGGGVCCVLDTESDTLQICWLNGRPIQETVPGPRFSNCPDLVATWPGQDRRQSQSKRPGEPV
;
A
#
# COMPACT_ATOMS: atom_id res chain seq x y z
N MET A 1 -20.14 7.33 13.70
CA MET A 1 -19.11 6.44 13.15
C MET A 1 -17.97 7.32 12.67
N GLY A 2 -16.73 6.87 12.82
CA GLY A 2 -15.55 7.61 12.34
C GLY A 2 -15.39 7.45 10.83
N LEU A 3 -14.60 8.33 10.21
CA LEU A 3 -14.08 8.16 8.86
C LEU A 3 -12.82 7.28 8.91
N ASP A 4 -12.74 6.26 8.06
CA ASP A 4 -11.65 5.29 7.96
C ASP A 4 -11.05 5.29 6.54
N TYR A 5 -10.54 6.45 6.11
CA TYR A 5 -9.99 6.59 4.76
C TYR A 5 -8.70 5.79 4.60
N SER A 6 -8.49 5.26 3.40
CA SER A 6 -7.33 4.41 3.13
C SER A 6 -6.69 4.71 1.78
N TYR A 7 -5.36 4.63 1.72
CA TYR A 7 -4.65 4.52 0.45
C TYR A 7 -4.43 3.05 0.15
N GLU A 8 -4.76 2.60 -1.06
CA GLU A 8 -4.48 1.24 -1.50
C GLU A 8 -3.55 1.23 -2.71
N ILE A 9 -2.48 0.45 -2.61
CA ILE A 9 -1.48 0.26 -3.66
C ILE A 9 -1.62 -1.15 -4.21
N PHE A 10 -1.81 -1.27 -5.53
CA PHE A 10 -1.85 -2.54 -6.24
C PHE A 10 -0.55 -2.80 -6.99
N MET A 11 0.01 -3.99 -6.85
CA MET A 11 1.28 -4.37 -7.46
C MET A 11 1.35 -5.87 -7.77
N PRO A 12 2.24 -6.32 -8.66
CA PRO A 12 2.50 -7.75 -8.84
C PRO A 12 2.87 -8.42 -7.51
N ALA A 13 2.28 -9.58 -7.21
CA ALA A 13 2.45 -10.22 -5.89
C ALA A 13 3.91 -10.51 -5.52
N GLN A 14 4.76 -10.78 -6.50
CA GLN A 14 6.21 -10.98 -6.34
C GLN A 14 6.98 -9.74 -5.85
N ASN A 15 6.40 -8.54 -5.96
CA ASN A 15 7.06 -7.30 -5.57
C ASN A 15 6.82 -6.91 -4.10
N ILE A 16 5.93 -7.61 -3.37
CA ILE A 16 5.54 -7.22 -2.02
C ILE A 16 6.74 -7.14 -1.08
N ALA A 17 7.65 -8.10 -1.16
CA ALA A 17 8.85 -8.10 -0.32
C ALA A 17 9.68 -6.82 -0.51
N GLY A 18 9.89 -6.41 -1.76
CA GLY A 18 10.58 -5.16 -2.10
C GLY A 18 9.80 -3.93 -1.63
N ALA A 19 8.48 -3.89 -1.84
CA ALA A 19 7.65 -2.77 -1.39
C ALA A 19 7.63 -2.61 0.13
N LEU A 20 7.66 -3.70 0.90
CA LEU A 20 7.79 -3.65 2.37
C LEU A 20 9.16 -3.13 2.82
N ALA A 21 10.22 -3.44 2.07
CA ALA A 21 11.55 -2.88 2.31
C ALA A 21 11.59 -1.37 2.01
N GLU A 22 11.00 -0.93 0.90
CA GLU A 22 10.85 0.51 0.58
C GLU A 22 10.02 1.24 1.65
N LEU A 23 8.95 0.60 2.14
CA LEU A 23 8.15 1.13 3.25
C LEU A 23 8.97 1.22 4.55
N ALA A 24 9.87 0.26 4.83
CA ALA A 24 10.73 0.28 6.00
C ALA A 24 11.69 1.48 6.01
N GLU A 25 12.15 1.95 4.85
CA GLU A 25 12.96 3.17 4.74
C GLU A 25 12.17 4.45 5.06
N LEU A 26 10.84 4.41 4.96
CA LEU A 26 9.95 5.49 5.37
C LEU A 26 9.59 5.43 6.87
N ALA A 27 10.09 4.47 7.63
CA ALA A 27 9.78 4.36 9.05
C ALA A 27 10.56 5.39 9.91
N PRO A 28 9.96 5.92 11.00
CA PRO A 28 10.65 6.81 11.93
C PRO A 28 11.89 6.18 12.56
N ARG A 29 12.93 6.99 12.75
CA ARG A 29 14.17 6.63 13.45
C ARG A 29 14.37 7.52 14.69
N PRO A 30 14.93 7.01 15.81
CA PRO A 30 15.28 5.61 16.04
C PRO A 30 14.03 4.73 16.19
N HIS A 31 14.14 3.46 15.79
CA HIS A 31 13.05 2.50 15.94
C HIS A 31 12.75 2.26 17.42
N ARG A 32 11.50 2.49 17.82
CA ARG A 32 11.04 2.32 19.20
C ARG A 32 10.63 0.89 19.53
N VAL A 33 10.56 0.03 18.51
CA VAL A 33 10.13 -1.37 18.60
C VAL A 33 11.22 -2.28 18.03
N PRO A 34 11.35 -3.52 18.55
CA PRO A 34 12.18 -4.53 17.91
C PRO A 34 11.71 -4.80 16.47
N PRO A 35 12.64 -5.08 15.54
CA PRO A 35 12.27 -5.43 14.17
C PRO A 35 11.44 -6.71 14.13
N LEU A 36 10.45 -6.73 13.24
CA LEU A 36 9.59 -7.86 12.97
C LEU A 36 10.09 -8.62 11.73
N THR A 37 10.29 -9.93 11.86
CA THR A 37 10.62 -10.80 10.72
C THR A 37 9.34 -11.34 10.09
N LEU A 38 9.20 -11.16 8.78
CA LEU A 38 8.09 -11.64 7.96
C LEU A 38 8.58 -12.72 6.99
N THR A 39 7.90 -13.86 6.95
CA THR A 39 8.11 -14.88 5.90
C THR A 39 7.04 -14.72 4.83
N MET A 40 7.44 -14.47 3.58
CA MET A 40 6.56 -14.17 2.46
C MET A 40 6.04 -15.45 1.78
N PRO A 41 4.93 -15.38 1.02
CA PRO A 41 4.53 -16.44 0.11
C PRO A 41 5.64 -16.70 -0.93
N GLY A 42 6.33 -17.82 -0.81
CA GLY A 42 7.54 -18.14 -1.59
C GLY A 42 8.78 -18.42 -0.74
N GLY A 43 8.74 -18.11 0.56
CA GLY A 43 9.78 -18.41 1.53
C GLY A 43 10.80 -17.29 1.76
N ASP A 44 10.72 -16.20 1.01
CA ASP A 44 11.56 -15.01 1.22
C ASP A 44 11.30 -14.41 2.60
N GLN A 45 12.35 -13.88 3.25
CA GLN A 45 12.24 -13.21 4.53
C GLN A 45 12.49 -11.71 4.40
N VAL A 46 11.65 -10.91 5.05
CA VAL A 46 11.78 -9.45 5.11
C VAL A 46 11.76 -9.02 6.57
N ILE A 47 12.66 -8.11 6.94
CA ILE A 47 12.70 -7.53 8.28
C ILE A 47 12.16 -6.11 8.19
N VAL A 48 11.16 -5.79 9.00
CA VAL A 48 10.52 -4.47 9.00
C VAL A 48 10.47 -3.86 10.41
N PRO A 49 10.57 -2.54 10.56
CA PRO A 49 10.51 -1.85 11.85
C PRO A 49 9.06 -1.59 12.30
N PHE A 50 8.17 -2.55 12.05
CA PHE A 50 6.73 -2.46 12.33
C PHE A 50 6.31 -3.55 13.31
N THR A 51 5.08 -3.47 13.80
CA THR A 51 4.48 -4.54 14.61
C THR A 51 3.34 -5.21 13.86
N SER A 52 2.99 -6.42 14.27
CA SER A 52 1.73 -7.08 13.92
C SER A 52 0.95 -7.27 15.20
N ASN A 53 -0.29 -6.75 15.28
CA ASN A 53 -1.10 -6.77 16.49
C ASN A 53 -0.34 -6.22 17.72
N PHE A 54 0.44 -5.16 17.51
CA PHE A 54 1.31 -4.51 18.50
C PHE A 54 2.43 -5.41 19.08
N LYS A 55 2.80 -6.47 18.35
CA LYS A 55 3.89 -7.40 18.71
C LYS A 55 4.97 -7.46 17.63
N SER A 56 6.18 -7.84 18.02
CA SER A 56 7.34 -8.04 17.13
C SER A 56 7.70 -9.53 16.96
N GLU A 57 6.79 -10.45 17.26
CA GLU A 57 7.00 -11.89 17.08
C GLU A 57 6.99 -12.23 15.59
N PRO A 58 7.90 -13.08 15.08
CA PRO A 58 7.96 -13.42 13.65
C PRO A 58 6.60 -13.87 13.10
N VAL A 59 6.21 -13.36 11.94
CA VAL A 59 4.94 -13.69 11.28
C VAL A 59 5.21 -14.48 10.00
N ASP A 60 4.61 -15.66 9.89
CA ASP A 60 4.66 -16.49 8.69
C ASP A 60 3.43 -16.28 7.81
N CYS A 61 3.64 -15.70 6.63
CA CYS A 61 2.61 -15.46 5.62
C CYS A 61 2.61 -16.52 4.51
N SER A 62 3.42 -17.59 4.61
CA SER A 62 3.56 -18.61 3.56
C SER A 62 2.24 -19.28 3.14
N THR A 63 1.30 -19.39 4.08
CA THR A 63 -0.03 -19.99 3.88
C THR A 63 -1.18 -19.00 4.09
N SER A 64 -0.89 -17.77 4.53
CA SER A 64 -1.90 -16.76 4.79
C SER A 64 -2.17 -15.93 3.55
N GLY A 65 -3.46 -15.68 3.26
CA GLY A 65 -3.86 -14.74 2.21
C GLY A 65 -3.76 -13.27 2.64
N MET A 66 -3.49 -13.00 3.92
CA MET A 66 -3.50 -11.66 4.49
C MET A 66 -2.43 -11.47 5.57
N LEU A 67 -1.90 -10.25 5.67
CA LEU A 67 -1.00 -9.80 6.74
C LEU A 67 -1.47 -8.43 7.23
N GLU A 68 -1.46 -8.22 8.55
CA GLU A 68 -1.78 -6.94 9.18
C GLU A 68 -0.58 -6.42 9.95
N LEU A 69 -0.27 -5.14 9.77
CA LEU A 69 0.83 -4.45 10.41
C LEU A 69 0.38 -3.11 10.99
N ASP A 70 0.88 -2.77 12.16
CA ASP A 70 0.75 -1.44 12.75
C ASP A 70 2.03 -0.68 12.45
N THR A 71 1.90 0.42 11.70
CA THR A 71 3.05 1.15 11.15
C THR A 71 3.03 2.62 11.57
N SER A 72 4.18 3.26 11.43
CA SER A 72 4.31 4.71 11.43
C SER A 72 5.18 5.08 10.25
N ILE A 73 4.83 6.15 9.55
CA ILE A 73 5.44 6.53 8.27
C ILE A 73 5.86 8.00 8.36
N MET A 74 7.02 8.31 7.81
CA MET A 74 7.55 9.67 7.71
C MET A 74 6.93 10.38 6.50
N PHE A 75 6.24 11.49 6.75
CA PHE A 75 5.63 12.31 5.71
C PHE A 75 6.19 13.73 5.71
N GLY A 76 6.31 14.33 4.53
CA GLY A 76 6.61 15.75 4.41
C GLY A 76 5.49 16.62 5.02
N VAL A 77 5.85 17.80 5.51
CA VAL A 77 4.89 18.71 6.16
C VAL A 77 4.31 19.71 5.16
N ASP A 78 3.03 19.56 4.85
CA ASP A 78 2.21 20.55 4.16
C ASP A 78 1.14 21.15 5.10
N ASP A 79 0.29 22.03 4.57
CA ASP A 79 -0.71 22.73 5.38
C ASP A 79 -1.73 21.79 6.02
N ALA A 80 -2.09 20.68 5.37
CA ALA A 80 -2.99 19.69 5.96
C ALA A 80 -2.32 18.95 7.13
N VAL A 81 -1.04 18.63 7.01
CA VAL A 81 -0.25 18.03 8.10
C VAL A 81 -0.06 19.03 9.25
N ARG A 82 0.19 20.32 8.97
CA ARG A 82 0.26 21.38 9.99
C ARG A 82 -1.06 21.69 10.68
N GLU A 83 -2.19 21.46 10.01
CA GLU A 83 -3.50 21.59 10.64
C GLU A 83 -3.79 20.38 11.55
N PHE A 84 -3.22 19.21 11.22
CA PHE A 84 -3.36 17.98 12.00
C PHE A 84 -2.44 17.94 13.23
N PHE A 85 -1.21 18.40 13.11
CA PHE A 85 -0.25 18.48 14.21
C PHE A 85 -0.05 19.93 14.63
N GLU A 86 0.01 20.23 15.92
CA GLU A 86 0.69 21.44 16.36
C GLU A 86 2.20 21.23 16.19
N VAL A 87 2.65 21.17 14.93
CA VAL A 87 4.02 20.79 14.56
C VAL A 87 5.00 21.70 15.27
N ARG A 88 5.82 21.11 16.15
CA ARG A 88 7.00 21.77 16.69
C ARG A 88 8.18 21.40 15.82
N ASP A 89 9.05 22.35 15.51
CA ASP A 89 10.24 22.10 14.68
C ASP A 89 11.13 20.98 15.26
N SER A 90 11.08 20.76 16.58
CA SER A 90 11.79 19.66 17.27
C SER A 90 11.29 18.26 16.94
N GLU A 91 10.12 18.12 16.32
CA GLU A 91 9.51 16.83 15.95
C GLU A 91 9.79 16.44 14.49
N LEU A 92 10.44 17.33 13.73
CA LEU A 92 10.83 17.10 12.35
C LEU A 92 12.17 16.38 12.28
N ASP A 93 12.31 15.49 11.29
CA ASP A 93 13.60 14.92 10.95
C ASP A 93 14.46 15.91 10.13
N GLU A 94 15.69 15.50 9.80
CA GLU A 94 16.64 16.30 9.01
C GLU A 94 16.12 16.67 7.61
N LEU A 95 15.10 15.96 7.11
CA LEU A 95 14.44 16.20 5.82
C LEU A 95 13.14 17.01 5.98
N GLY A 96 12.83 17.51 7.17
CA GLY A 96 11.62 18.27 7.45
C GLY A 96 10.34 17.40 7.44
N ARG A 97 10.48 16.10 7.70
CA ARG A 97 9.36 15.13 7.74
C ARG A 97 8.93 14.86 9.18
N ILE A 98 7.67 14.52 9.35
CA ILE A 98 7.08 14.13 10.64
C ILE A 98 6.62 12.68 10.61
N ALA A 99 6.78 11.99 11.75
CA ALA A 99 6.26 10.64 11.94
C ALA A 99 4.74 10.68 12.16
N ILE A 100 3.98 9.99 11.31
CA ILE A 100 2.53 9.85 11.45
C ILE A 100 2.21 8.38 11.69
N GLY A 101 1.52 8.11 12.81
CA GLY A 101 1.07 6.77 13.18
C GLY A 101 0.06 6.81 14.33
N TYR A 102 -0.62 5.69 14.63
CA TYR A 102 -0.56 4.44 13.88
C TYR A 102 -1.30 4.55 12.54
N VAL A 103 -0.70 3.95 11.50
CA VAL A 103 -1.34 3.67 10.21
C VAL A 103 -1.42 2.15 10.10
N TYR A 104 -2.63 1.62 9.95
CA TYR A 104 -2.84 0.18 9.84
C TYR A 104 -2.62 -0.25 8.39
N LEU A 105 -1.67 -1.15 8.19
CA LEU A 105 -1.37 -1.73 6.89
C LEU A 105 -1.97 -3.14 6.81
N THR A 106 -2.90 -3.33 5.88
CA THR A 106 -3.40 -4.66 5.49
C THR A 106 -2.80 -5.02 4.14
N VAL A 107 -2.04 -6.12 4.09
CA VAL A 107 -1.52 -6.70 2.84
C VAL A 107 -2.42 -7.86 2.45
N ARG A 108 -2.91 -7.88 1.21
CA ARG A 108 -3.69 -8.99 0.64
C ARG A 108 -2.92 -9.66 -0.47
N PHE A 109 -2.58 -10.93 -0.29
CA PHE A 109 -1.84 -11.74 -1.27
C PHE A 109 -2.82 -12.37 -2.26
N ALA A 110 -2.60 -12.14 -3.56
CA ALA A 110 -3.37 -12.74 -4.65
C ALA A 110 -4.91 -12.70 -4.47
N PRO A 111 -5.55 -11.52 -4.32
CA PRO A 111 -7.01 -11.43 -4.18
C PRO A 111 -7.74 -12.07 -5.35
N ALA A 112 -8.92 -12.64 -5.09
CA ALA A 112 -9.69 -13.40 -6.08
C ALA A 112 -9.97 -12.62 -7.39
N LEU A 113 -10.14 -11.30 -7.29
CA LEU A 113 -10.41 -10.43 -8.44
C LEU A 113 -9.19 -10.28 -9.37
N HIS A 114 -7.97 -10.40 -8.84
CA HIS A 114 -6.72 -10.22 -9.58
C HIS A 114 -5.60 -11.09 -8.97
N PRO A 115 -5.59 -12.40 -9.26
CA PRO A 115 -4.76 -13.39 -8.55
C PRO A 115 -3.24 -13.26 -8.77
N HIS A 116 -2.81 -12.46 -9.76
CA HIS A 116 -1.39 -12.17 -10.00
C HIS A 116 -0.90 -10.89 -9.30
N TYR A 117 -1.82 -10.18 -8.66
CA TYR A 117 -1.58 -8.93 -7.98
C TYR A 117 -1.81 -9.10 -6.48
N ALA A 118 -1.16 -8.26 -5.70
CA ALA A 118 -1.41 -8.10 -4.28
C ALA A 118 -1.71 -6.61 -4.01
N SER A 119 -2.32 -6.34 -2.86
CA SER A 119 -2.61 -4.98 -2.43
C SER A 119 -2.04 -4.66 -1.05
N LEU A 120 -1.63 -3.41 -0.87
CA LEU A 120 -1.24 -2.82 0.40
C LEU A 120 -2.24 -1.71 0.70
N GLN A 121 -3.09 -1.91 1.69
CA GLN A 121 -4.09 -0.95 2.14
C GLN A 121 -3.61 -0.28 3.43
N PHE A 122 -3.45 1.04 3.40
CA PHE A 122 -3.01 1.87 4.51
C PHE A 122 -4.19 2.66 5.05
N THR A 123 -4.75 2.22 6.18
CA THR A 123 -5.94 2.80 6.79
C THR A 123 -5.57 3.78 7.90
N ALA A 124 -6.18 4.96 7.85
CA ALA A 124 -6.05 5.98 8.87
C ALA A 124 -6.74 5.54 10.18
N ALA A 125 -6.07 5.71 11.32
CA ALA A 125 -6.59 5.27 12.62
C ALA A 125 -7.68 6.18 13.23
N THR A 126 -7.88 7.38 12.69
CA THR A 126 -8.84 8.36 13.24
C THR A 126 -9.45 9.20 12.12
N SER A 127 -10.64 9.75 12.37
CA SER A 127 -11.31 10.61 11.37
C SER A 127 -10.55 11.88 11.03
N ARG A 128 -9.77 12.41 11.98
CA ARG A 128 -8.89 13.55 11.72
C ARG A 128 -7.76 13.15 10.77
N MET A 129 -7.22 11.94 10.92
CA MET A 129 -6.14 11.41 10.08
C MET A 129 -6.68 11.07 8.69
N SER A 130 -7.90 10.56 8.60
CA SER A 130 -8.61 10.34 7.34
C SER A 130 -8.73 11.63 6.52
N ARG A 131 -9.19 12.73 7.13
CA ARG A 131 -9.24 14.04 6.46
C ARG A 131 -7.85 14.56 6.04
N MET A 132 -6.82 14.26 6.81
CA MET A 132 -5.45 14.61 6.46
C MET A 132 -4.95 13.79 5.26
N PHE A 133 -5.25 12.49 5.20
CA PHE A 133 -4.92 11.61 4.07
C PHE A 133 -5.53 12.11 2.76
N GLU A 134 -6.78 12.60 2.82
CA GLU A 134 -7.47 13.17 1.66
C GLU A 134 -6.84 14.51 1.19
N ARG A 135 -6.57 15.42 2.14
CA ARG A 135 -6.18 16.82 1.83
C ARG A 135 -4.68 17.00 1.58
N SER A 136 -3.82 16.15 2.13
CA SER A 136 -2.37 16.34 2.08
C SER A 136 -1.77 15.86 0.75
N ALA A 137 -1.16 16.80 0.03
CA ALA A 137 -0.37 16.49 -1.17
C ALA A 137 0.92 15.75 -0.83
N SER A 138 1.53 16.04 0.34
CA SER A 138 2.73 15.35 0.82
C SER A 138 2.44 13.88 1.14
N ILE A 139 1.29 13.56 1.75
CA ILE A 139 0.87 12.17 2.00
C ILE A 139 0.64 11.43 0.68
N ARG A 140 -0.10 12.05 -0.25
CA ARG A 140 -0.31 11.50 -1.59
C ARG A 140 1.01 11.23 -2.32
N ALA A 141 1.98 12.15 -2.21
CA ALA A 141 3.30 12.00 -2.81
C ALA A 141 4.06 10.80 -2.23
N VAL A 142 3.95 10.54 -0.93
CA VAL A 142 4.57 9.35 -0.31
C VAL A 142 3.95 8.06 -0.84
N PHE A 143 2.62 7.94 -0.89
CA PHE A 143 1.99 6.70 -1.37
C PHE A 143 2.18 6.46 -2.87
N THR A 144 2.13 7.51 -3.68
CA THR A 144 2.44 7.40 -5.11
C THR A 144 3.93 7.11 -5.34
N GLY A 145 4.83 7.71 -4.54
CA GLY A 145 6.26 7.40 -4.54
C GLY A 145 6.55 5.94 -4.16
N LEU A 146 5.90 5.43 -3.11
CA LEU A 146 5.98 4.02 -2.71
C LEU A 146 5.41 3.10 -3.79
N THR A 147 4.35 3.51 -4.49
CA THR A 147 3.82 2.79 -5.64
C THR A 147 4.87 2.67 -6.74
N VAL A 148 5.60 3.74 -7.05
CA VAL A 148 6.67 3.70 -8.06
C VAL A 148 7.83 2.83 -7.61
N ALA A 149 8.34 3.05 -6.40
CA ALA A 149 9.50 2.34 -5.86
C ALA A 149 9.24 0.82 -5.72
N GLY A 150 8.03 0.44 -5.27
CA GLY A 150 7.59 -0.95 -5.15
C GLY A 150 7.16 -1.61 -6.46
N GLY A 151 7.24 -0.91 -7.61
CA GLY A 151 6.80 -1.44 -8.90
C GLY A 151 5.28 -1.70 -8.96
N GLY A 152 4.51 -0.90 -8.25
CA GLY A 152 3.05 -0.89 -8.26
C GLY A 152 2.47 -0.29 -9.54
N VAL A 153 1.29 -0.79 -9.90
CA VAL A 153 0.57 -0.43 -11.13
C VAL A 153 -0.53 0.58 -10.87
N CYS A 154 -1.06 0.66 -9.64
CA CYS A 154 -2.16 1.54 -9.30
C CYS A 154 -2.06 1.98 -7.84
N CYS A 155 -2.40 3.25 -7.58
CA CYS A 155 -2.60 3.79 -6.23
C CYS A 155 -3.93 4.52 -6.19
N VAL A 156 -4.79 4.16 -5.24
CA VAL A 156 -6.09 4.78 -5.03
C VAL A 156 -6.22 5.31 -3.60
N LEU A 157 -7.06 6.32 -3.43
CA LEU A 157 -7.56 6.78 -2.14
C LEU A 157 -9.04 6.39 -2.05
N ASP A 158 -9.39 5.60 -1.04
CA ASP A 158 -10.75 5.29 -0.64
C ASP A 158 -11.16 6.24 0.49
N THR A 159 -12.20 7.04 0.24
CA THR A 159 -12.78 7.97 1.21
C THR A 159 -14.07 7.43 1.83
N GLU A 160 -14.31 6.12 1.76
CA GLU A 160 -15.56 5.43 2.13
C GLU A 160 -16.78 6.02 1.40
N SER A 161 -16.54 6.68 0.27
CA SER A 161 -17.59 7.13 -0.63
C SER A 161 -17.88 6.05 -1.67
N ASP A 162 -18.92 6.25 -2.48
CA ASP A 162 -19.20 5.35 -3.60
C ASP A 162 -18.13 5.41 -4.72
N THR A 163 -17.08 6.22 -4.55
CA THR A 163 -16.01 6.41 -5.53
C THR A 163 -14.62 6.29 -4.90
N LEU A 164 -13.71 5.63 -5.62
CA LEU A 164 -12.28 5.61 -5.36
C LEU A 164 -11.59 6.70 -6.16
N GLN A 165 -10.67 7.45 -5.56
CA GLN A 165 -9.86 8.44 -6.26
C GLN A 165 -8.53 7.82 -6.71
N ILE A 166 -8.32 7.70 -8.02
CA ILE A 166 -7.07 7.17 -8.56
C ILE A 166 -6.00 8.28 -8.53
N CYS A 167 -4.89 8.00 -7.86
CA CYS A 167 -3.75 8.91 -7.70
C CYS A 167 -2.59 8.53 -8.66
N TRP A 168 -2.47 7.26 -9.02
CA TRP A 168 -1.43 6.73 -9.91
C TRP A 168 -1.96 5.55 -10.71
N LEU A 169 -1.61 5.46 -12.00
CA LEU A 169 -1.95 4.31 -12.85
C LEU A 169 -0.91 4.09 -13.96
N ASN A 170 -0.37 2.88 -14.04
CA ASN A 170 0.50 2.41 -15.12
C ASN A 170 1.65 3.38 -15.47
N GLY A 171 2.38 3.81 -14.45
CA GLY A 171 3.59 4.62 -14.63
C GLY A 171 3.35 6.13 -14.74
N ARG A 172 2.12 6.61 -14.53
CA ARG A 172 1.79 8.05 -14.54
C ARG A 172 0.88 8.45 -13.39
N PRO A 173 1.03 9.68 -12.87
CA PRO A 173 0.04 10.26 -11.98
C PRO A 173 -1.23 10.58 -12.77
N ILE A 174 -2.39 10.27 -12.21
CA ILE A 174 -3.70 10.64 -12.74
C ILE A 174 -4.58 11.16 -11.61
N GLN A 175 -5.64 11.87 -11.96
CA GLN A 175 -6.67 12.34 -11.03
C GLN A 175 -8.03 12.01 -11.65
N GLU A 176 -8.46 10.78 -11.44
CA GLU A 176 -9.72 10.25 -11.94
C GLU A 176 -10.44 9.51 -10.82
N THR A 177 -11.73 9.20 -11.00
CA THR A 177 -12.50 8.41 -10.04
C THR A 177 -12.96 7.09 -10.62
N VAL A 178 -13.20 6.11 -9.75
CA VAL A 178 -13.89 4.86 -10.10
C VAL A 178 -15.05 4.64 -9.12
N PRO A 179 -16.31 4.60 -9.58
CA PRO A 179 -16.76 4.88 -10.95
C PRO A 179 -16.44 6.30 -11.43
N GLY A 180 -16.24 6.48 -12.74
CA GLY A 180 -15.96 7.75 -13.38
C GLY A 180 -16.02 7.66 -14.92
N PRO A 181 -15.75 8.76 -15.64
CA PRO A 181 -15.91 8.82 -17.10
C PRO A 181 -15.09 7.80 -17.88
N ARG A 182 -13.94 7.39 -17.35
CA ARG A 182 -13.02 6.45 -17.98
C ARG A 182 -13.20 5.01 -17.51
N PHE A 183 -13.60 4.81 -16.26
CA PHE A 183 -13.73 3.51 -15.63
C PHE A 183 -15.11 3.42 -14.98
N SER A 184 -15.98 2.56 -15.50
CA SER A 184 -17.34 2.47 -14.98
C SER A 184 -17.41 1.68 -13.67
N ASN A 185 -16.39 0.87 -13.38
CA ASN A 185 -16.28 0.03 -12.19
C ASN A 185 -14.81 -0.40 -11.95
N CYS A 186 -14.56 -1.05 -10.81
CA CYS A 186 -13.22 -1.56 -10.46
C CYS A 186 -12.69 -2.63 -11.44
N PRO A 187 -13.49 -3.61 -11.92
CA PRO A 187 -13.05 -4.52 -12.98
C PRO A 187 -12.49 -3.83 -14.23
N ASP A 188 -13.10 -2.74 -14.71
CA ASP A 188 -12.60 -1.98 -15.86
C ASP A 188 -11.21 -1.38 -15.58
N LEU A 189 -10.98 -0.88 -14.36
CA LEU A 189 -9.68 -0.39 -13.92
C LEU A 189 -8.63 -1.51 -13.92
N VAL A 190 -8.96 -2.66 -13.31
CA VAL A 190 -8.08 -3.84 -13.22
C VAL A 190 -7.69 -4.38 -14.60
N ALA A 191 -8.63 -4.35 -15.55
CA ALA A 191 -8.39 -4.80 -16.93
C ALA A 191 -7.28 -4.00 -17.64
N THR A 192 -6.95 -2.79 -17.17
CA THR A 192 -5.85 -1.98 -17.73
C THR A 192 -4.47 -2.34 -17.20
N TRP A 193 -4.37 -3.19 -16.18
CA TRP A 193 -3.09 -3.53 -15.57
C TRP A 193 -2.29 -4.47 -16.49
N PRO A 194 -0.95 -4.38 -16.51
CA PRO A 194 -0.12 -5.26 -17.33
C PRO A 194 -0.32 -6.75 -17.01
N GLY A 195 -0.22 -7.62 -18.01
CA GLY A 195 -0.13 -9.07 -17.78
C GLY A 195 -1.43 -9.78 -17.35
N GLN A 196 -2.59 -9.12 -17.45
CA GLN A 196 -3.90 -9.76 -17.26
C GLN A 196 -4.18 -10.87 -18.30
N ASP A 197 -3.55 -10.79 -19.49
CA ASP A 197 -3.73 -11.73 -20.60
C ASP A 197 -2.96 -13.05 -20.47
N ARG A 198 -2.32 -13.35 -19.33
CA ARG A 198 -1.57 -14.63 -19.16
C ARG A 198 -2.46 -15.88 -19.02
N ARG A 199 -3.74 -15.79 -19.40
CA ARG A 199 -4.63 -16.94 -19.61
C ARG A 199 -4.90 -17.14 -21.10
N GLN A 200 -4.06 -17.97 -21.74
CA GLN A 200 -4.37 -18.92 -22.83
C GLN A 200 -3.13 -19.15 -23.72
N SER A 201 -2.12 -19.85 -23.21
CA SER A 201 -1.12 -20.54 -24.06
C SER A 201 -0.33 -21.55 -23.24
N GLN A 202 -0.98 -22.61 -22.76
CA GLN A 202 -0.35 -23.91 -22.48
C GLN A 202 -1.43 -24.98 -22.28
N SER A 203 -2.24 -25.21 -23.32
CA SER A 203 -2.90 -26.50 -23.52
C SER A 203 -2.60 -26.99 -24.93
N LYS A 204 -1.43 -27.61 -25.07
CA LYS A 204 -1.16 -28.57 -26.14
C LYS A 204 -0.12 -29.56 -25.63
N ARG A 205 -0.57 -30.53 -24.83
CA ARG A 205 -0.01 -31.88 -24.93
C ARG A 205 -0.76 -32.59 -26.04
N PRO A 206 -0.03 -33.26 -26.93
CA PRO A 206 -0.29 -34.69 -27.07
C PRO A 206 1.03 -35.49 -27.01
N GLY A 207 1.07 -36.49 -26.13
CA GLY A 207 1.82 -37.73 -26.42
C GLY A 207 1.16 -38.44 -27.61
N GLU A 208 1.73 -39.43 -28.28
CA GLU A 208 2.77 -40.42 -27.95
C GLU A 208 3.28 -41.01 -29.30
N PRO A 209 4.32 -41.86 -29.29
CA PRO A 209 4.98 -42.37 -30.49
C PRO A 209 4.31 -43.65 -31.06
N VAL A 210 4.61 -43.97 -32.32
CA VAL A 210 4.51 -45.32 -32.90
C VAL A 210 5.89 -45.69 -33.43
#